data_AF-A0A9D9WHH9-F1
#
_entry.id   AF-A0A9D9WHH9-F1
#
_cell.length_a   1.000
_cell.length_b   1.000
_cell.length_c   1.000
_cell.angle_alpha   90.00
_cell.angle_beta   90.00
_cell.angle_gamma   90.00
#
_symmetry.space_group_name_H-M   'P 1'
#
loop_
_entity.id
_entity.type
_entity.pdbx_description
1 polymer ?
#
loop_
_entity_poly.entity_id
_entity_poly.type
_entity_poly.pdbx_seq_one_letter_code
_entity_poly.pdbx_strand_id
1 'polypeptide(L)'
;MEKTLEQKINKDLILRERLAIQRTFMANQTTLLSFVRTALYFLVAGLSIRGFFKLDVLVYLETIFFTISLILLIFGFYSFFRNKKLIKESQRHIGNYQEDYYTTPVDKTIDA
;
A
#
# COMPACT_ATOMS: atom_id res chain seq x y z
N MET A 1 8.71 -11.66 -39.89
CA MET A 1 8.65 -10.25 -39.44
C MET A 1 7.40 -9.92 -38.63
N GLU A 2 6.22 -10.49 -38.95
CA GLU A 2 4.97 -10.21 -38.21
C GLU A 2 4.95 -10.76 -36.77
N LYS A 3 5.42 -12.01 -36.56
CA LYS A 3 5.45 -12.66 -35.22
C LYS A 3 6.36 -11.98 -34.19
N THR A 4 7.43 -11.30 -34.63
CA THR A 4 8.37 -10.58 -33.75
C THR A 4 7.81 -9.26 -33.24
N LEU A 5 6.94 -8.61 -34.03
CA LEU A 5 6.26 -7.38 -33.63
C LEU A 5 5.19 -7.69 -32.58
N GLU A 6 4.40 -8.74 -32.80
CA GLU A 6 3.40 -9.26 -31.86
C GLU A 6 4.01 -9.56 -30.47
N GLN A 7 5.16 -10.25 -30.43
CA GLN A 7 5.84 -10.58 -29.17
C GLN A 7 6.42 -9.34 -28.45
N LYS A 8 6.98 -8.39 -29.20
CA LYS A 8 7.51 -7.14 -28.63
C LYS A 8 6.39 -6.25 -28.06
N ILE A 9 5.25 -6.19 -28.74
CA ILE A 9 4.04 -5.50 -28.27
C ILE A 9 3.50 -6.16 -26.99
N ASN A 10 3.47 -7.48 -26.94
CA ASN A 10 2.96 -8.23 -25.78
C ASN A 10 3.84 -8.03 -24.53
N LYS A 11 5.17 -8.06 -24.68
CA LYS A 11 6.13 -7.83 -23.57
C LYS A 11 6.01 -6.42 -22.99
N ASP A 12 5.85 -5.41 -23.83
CA ASP A 12 5.69 -4.01 -23.40
C ASP A 12 4.38 -3.81 -22.61
N LEU A 13 3.28 -4.42 -23.07
CA LEU A 13 1.99 -4.44 -22.35
C LEU A 13 2.15 -5.03 -20.95
N ILE A 14 2.77 -6.22 -20.83
CA ILE A 14 2.97 -6.91 -19.54
C ILE A 14 3.83 -6.08 -18.60
N LEU A 15 4.90 -5.45 -19.09
CA LEU A 15 5.77 -4.61 -18.28
C LEU A 15 5.04 -3.36 -17.76
N ARG A 16 4.20 -2.76 -18.61
CA ARG A 16 3.39 -1.59 -18.28
C ARG A 16 2.32 -1.91 -17.23
N GLU A 17 1.68 -3.08 -17.34
CA GLU A 17 0.75 -3.58 -16.33
C GLU A 17 1.45 -3.83 -14.99
N ARG A 18 2.61 -4.49 -14.98
CA ARG A 18 3.40 -4.68 -13.74
C ARG A 18 3.79 -3.37 -13.09
N LEU A 19 4.24 -2.39 -13.88
CA LEU A 19 4.58 -1.07 -13.36
C LEU A 19 3.36 -0.35 -12.80
N ALA A 20 2.19 -0.49 -13.44
CA ALA A 20 0.93 0.05 -12.93
C ALA A 20 0.55 -0.60 -11.57
N ILE A 21 0.66 -1.92 -11.45
CA ILE A 21 0.41 -2.65 -10.20
C ILE A 21 1.35 -2.18 -9.09
N GLN A 22 2.66 -2.04 -9.36
CA GLN A 22 3.61 -1.52 -8.37
C GLN A 22 3.25 -0.11 -7.90
N ARG A 23 2.82 0.79 -8.80
CA ARG A 23 2.36 2.14 -8.42
C ARG A 23 1.14 2.09 -7.50
N THR A 24 0.18 1.19 -7.75
CA THR A 24 -0.98 1.03 -6.86
C THR A 24 -0.60 0.46 -5.49
N PHE A 25 0.37 -0.45 -5.45
CA PHE A 25 0.87 -1.04 -4.20
C PHE A 25 1.57 0.01 -3.32
N MET A 26 2.46 0.81 -3.91
CA MET A 26 3.18 1.88 -3.21
C MET A 26 2.23 2.98 -2.72
N ALA A 27 1.21 3.31 -3.51
CA ALA A 27 0.16 4.23 -3.09
C ALA A 27 -0.61 3.71 -1.86
N ASN A 28 -0.99 2.42 -1.84
CA ASN A 28 -1.68 1.81 -0.69
C ASN A 28 -0.83 1.82 0.60
N GLN A 29 0.49 1.58 0.49
CA GLN A 29 1.41 1.71 1.62
C GLN A 29 1.49 3.15 2.13
N THR A 30 1.49 4.13 1.21
CA THR A 30 1.51 5.56 1.54
C THR A 30 0.22 5.99 2.26
N THR A 31 -0.94 5.47 1.85
CA THR A 31 -2.21 5.69 2.51
C THR A 31 -2.19 5.18 3.96
N LEU A 32 -1.69 3.96 4.20
CA LEU A 32 -1.52 3.45 5.57
C LEU A 32 -0.62 4.38 6.39
N LEU A 33 0.56 4.72 5.87
CA LEU A 33 1.52 5.52 6.61
C LEU A 33 0.98 6.92 6.94
N SER A 34 0.14 7.47 6.07
CA SER A 34 -0.57 8.74 6.30
C SER A 34 -1.55 8.64 7.47
N PHE A 35 -2.30 7.54 7.59
CA PHE A 35 -3.18 7.30 8.75
C PHE A 35 -2.40 7.11 10.05
N VAL A 36 -1.28 6.37 10.02
CA VAL A 36 -0.42 6.21 11.20
C VAL A 36 0.16 7.56 11.63
N ARG A 37 0.63 8.36 10.68
CA ARG A 37 1.16 9.70 10.93
C ARG A 37 0.12 10.59 11.61
N THR A 38 -1.11 10.66 11.09
CA THR A 38 -2.15 11.49 11.70
C THR A 38 -2.49 10.99 13.10
N ALA A 39 -2.63 9.68 13.32
CA ALA A 39 -2.87 9.12 14.65
C ALA A 39 -1.76 9.47 15.65
N LEU A 40 -0.49 9.44 15.23
CA LEU A 40 0.66 9.83 16.05
C LEU A 40 0.64 11.33 16.39
N TYR A 41 0.27 12.21 15.46
CA TYR A 41 0.12 13.64 15.76
C TYR A 41 -0.93 13.89 16.85
N PHE A 42 -2.08 13.21 16.78
CA PHE A 42 -3.09 13.28 17.84
C PHE A 42 -2.58 12.72 19.17
N LEU A 43 -1.80 11.64 19.15
CA LEU A 43 -1.21 11.08 20.37
C LEU A 43 -0.22 12.04 21.02
N VAL A 44 0.71 12.61 20.25
CA VAL A 44 1.69 13.59 20.72
C VAL A 44 0.99 14.85 21.23
N ALA A 45 -0.02 15.34 20.52
CA ALA A 45 -0.81 16.49 20.98
C ALA A 45 -1.49 16.22 22.33
N GLY A 46 -2.08 15.04 22.52
CA GLY A 46 -2.65 14.62 23.82
C GLY A 46 -1.60 14.60 24.94
N LEU A 47 -0.40 14.08 24.67
CA LEU A 47 0.72 14.09 25.62
C LEU A 47 1.22 15.50 25.94
N SER A 48 1.28 16.40 24.95
CA SER A 48 1.66 17.80 25.16
C SER A 48 0.67 18.55 26.05
N ILE A 49 -0.62 18.24 25.92
CA ILE A 49 -1.69 18.83 26.74
C ILE A 49 -1.49 18.46 28.23
N ARG A 50 -1.13 17.20 28.54
CA ARG A 50 -0.89 16.72 29.91
C ARG A 50 0.17 17.52 30.69
N GLY A 51 1.13 18.14 30.00
CA GLY A 51 2.24 18.86 30.62
C GLY A 51 1.97 20.33 30.97
N PHE A 52 0.96 20.97 30.36
CA PHE A 52 0.89 22.45 30.33
C PHE A 52 -0.03 23.08 31.39
N PHE A 53 -1.21 22.53 31.71
CA PHE A 53 -2.11 23.15 32.69
C PHE A 53 -2.93 22.12 33.51
N LYS A 54 -2.86 22.20 34.85
CA LYS A 54 -3.72 21.44 35.78
C LYS A 54 -5.15 22.02 35.85
N LEU A 55 -5.80 22.24 34.71
CA LEU A 55 -7.19 22.68 34.65
C LEU A 55 -8.07 21.46 34.38
N ASP A 56 -9.19 21.31 35.09
CA ASP A 56 -10.08 20.15 34.97
C ASP A 56 -10.60 19.92 33.53
N VAL A 57 -10.75 21.01 32.76
CA VAL A 57 -11.14 20.97 31.34
C VAL A 57 -10.11 20.24 30.46
N LEU A 58 -8.84 20.27 30.85
CA LEU A 58 -7.75 19.72 30.07
C LEU A 58 -7.73 18.18 30.09
N VAL A 59 -8.14 17.58 31.21
CA VAL A 59 -8.27 16.11 31.36
C VAL A 59 -9.35 15.56 30.42
N TYR A 60 -10.45 16.31 30.24
CA TYR A 60 -11.51 15.94 29.31
C TYR A 60 -11.03 16.00 27.85
N LEU A 61 -10.26 17.04 27.51
CA LEU A 61 -9.69 17.22 26.18
C LEU A 61 -8.63 16.15 25.84
N GLU A 62 -7.77 15.78 26.78
CA GLU A 62 -6.81 14.68 26.64
C GLU A 62 -7.51 13.36 26.31
N THR A 63 -8.57 13.03 27.05
CA THR A 63 -9.37 11.81 26.82
C THR A 63 -9.98 11.78 25.42
N ILE A 64 -10.51 12.91 24.94
CA ILE A 64 -11.07 13.01 23.57
C ILE A 64 -9.98 12.79 22.53
N PHE A 65 -8.82 13.44 22.67
CA PHE A 65 -7.69 13.29 21.75
C PHE A 65 -7.17 11.85 21.69
N PHE A 66 -7.07 11.20 22.85
CA PHE A 66 -6.63 9.81 22.95
C PHE A 66 -7.65 8.86 22.28
N THR A 67 -8.94 9.09 22.51
CA THR A 67 -10.02 8.31 21.89
C THR A 67 -10.00 8.45 20.37
N ILE A 68 -9.85 9.68 19.85
CA ILE A 68 -9.75 9.94 18.40
C ILE A 68 -8.51 9.27 17.82
N SER A 69 -7.36 9.38 18.48
CA SER A 69 -6.12 8.72 18.05
C SER A 69 -6.31 7.20 17.96
N LEU A 70 -6.93 6.58 18.96
CA LEU A 70 -7.21 5.14 18.98
C LEU A 70 -8.16 4.72 17.85
N ILE A 71 -9.23 5.49 17.61
CA ILE A 71 -10.16 5.24 16.49
C ILE A 71 -9.43 5.34 15.15
N LEU A 72 -8.61 6.38 14.94
CA LEU A 72 -7.81 6.55 13.71
C LEU A 72 -6.82 5.41 13.51
N LEU A 73 -6.21 4.91 14.60
CA LEU A 73 -5.26 3.82 14.56
C LEU A 73 -5.95 2.50 14.20
N ILE A 74 -7.10 2.19 14.82
CA ILE A 74 -7.93 1.02 14.49
C ILE A 74 -8.42 1.11 13.04
N PHE A 75 -8.92 2.27 12.60
CA PHE A 75 -9.40 2.49 11.24
C PHE A 75 -8.27 2.36 10.21
N GLY A 76 -7.09 2.92 10.50
CA GLY A 76 -5.89 2.81 9.68
C GLY A 76 -5.40 1.36 9.55
N PHE A 77 -5.36 0.63 10.67
CA PHE A 77 -4.99 -0.79 10.67
C PHE A 77 -6.01 -1.65 9.91
N TYR A 78 -7.31 -1.39 10.11
CA TYR A 78 -8.39 -2.09 9.42
C TYR A 78 -8.35 -1.85 7.91
N SER A 79 -8.14 -0.60 7.48
CA SER A 79 -7.99 -0.23 6.07
C SER A 79 -6.81 -0.97 5.44
N PHE A 80 -5.66 -1.00 6.12
CA PHE A 80 -4.49 -1.74 5.64
C PHE A 80 -4.72 -3.24 5.55
N PHE A 81 -5.31 -3.86 6.58
CA PHE A 81 -5.61 -5.29 6.56
C PHE A 81 -6.61 -5.66 5.46
N ARG A 82 -7.65 -4.84 5.22
CA ARG A 82 -8.59 -5.02 4.09
C ARG A 82 -7.86 -5.00 2.75
N ASN A 83 -7.00 -4.01 2.52
CA ASN A 83 -6.28 -3.88 1.25
C ASN A 83 -5.22 -4.99 1.09
N LYS A 84 -4.57 -5.41 2.18
CA LYS A 84 -3.61 -6.55 2.16
C LYS A 84 -4.31 -7.87 1.83
N LYS A 85 -5.56 -8.06 2.29
CA LYS A 85 -6.36 -9.26 2.01
C LYS A 85 -6.77 -9.34 0.54
N LEU A 86 -7.24 -8.24 -0.04
CA LEU A 86 -7.59 -8.17 -1.48
C LEU A 86 -6.39 -8.55 -2.38
N ILE A 87 -5.19 -8.10 -2.04
CA ILE A 87 -3.98 -8.39 -2.81
C ILE A 87 -3.55 -9.86 -2.65
N LYS A 88 -3.68 -10.43 -1.45
CA LYS A 88 -3.36 -11.85 -1.21
C LYS A 88 -4.34 -12.80 -1.93
N GLU A 89 -5.59 -12.38 -2.08
CA GLU A 89 -6.63 -13.14 -2.77
C GLU A 89 -6.50 -13.02 -4.31
N SER A 90 -6.16 -11.84 -4.83
CA SER A 90 -5.90 -11.67 -6.27
C SER A 90 -4.68 -12.47 -6.73
N GLN A 91 -3.58 -12.49 -5.95
CA GLN A 91 -2.38 -13.27 -6.28
C GLN A 91 -2.64 -14.77 -6.47
N ARG A 92 -3.67 -15.33 -5.84
CA ARG A 92 -3.99 -16.76 -5.92
C ARG A 92 -4.61 -17.19 -7.27
N HIS A 93 -5.11 -16.25 -8.07
CA HIS A 93 -5.70 -16.52 -9.39
C HIS A 93 -4.82 -16.08 -10.58
N ILE A 94 -3.82 -15.21 -10.35
CA ILE A 94 -2.89 -14.73 -11.40
C ILE A 94 -1.49 -15.40 -11.36
N GLY A 95 -1.21 -16.23 -10.35
CA GLY A 95 0.08 -16.92 -10.20
C GLY A 95 0.47 -17.81 -11.39
N ASN A 96 -0.51 -18.29 -12.17
CA ASN A 96 -0.25 -19.20 -13.28
C ASN A 96 0.13 -18.53 -14.60
N TYR A 97 0.02 -17.20 -14.73
CA TYR A 97 0.34 -16.49 -16.00
C TYR A 97 1.73 -15.85 -16.00
N GLN A 98 2.41 -15.78 -14.85
CA GLN A 98 3.70 -15.11 -14.72
C GLN A 98 4.88 -16.06 -14.84
N GLU A 99 4.75 -17.29 -14.35
CA GLU A 99 5.77 -18.35 -14.48
C GLU A 99 6.03 -18.74 -15.94
N ASP A 100 4.97 -18.84 -16.75
CA ASP A 100 5.06 -19.27 -18.16
C ASP A 100 5.76 -18.25 -19.08
N TYR A 101 5.84 -16.97 -18.69
CA TYR A 101 6.43 -15.93 -19.55
C TYR A 101 7.93 -15.69 -19.27
N TYR A 102 8.37 -15.88 -18.02
CA TYR A 102 9.78 -15.75 -17.64
C TYR A 102 10.65 -16.97 -17.99
N THR A 103 10.02 -18.12 -18.25
CA THR A 103 10.71 -19.37 -18.62
C THR A 103 10.95 -19.51 -20.12
N THR A 104 10.35 -18.66 -20.96
CA THR A 104 10.70 -18.56 -22.38
C THR A 104 12.03 -17.79 -22.54
N PRO A 105 13.11 -18.44 -22.99
CA PRO A 105 14.38 -17.75 -23.24
C PRO A 105 14.19 -16.75 -24.40
N VAL A 106 14.34 -15.46 -24.10
CA VAL A 106 14.28 -14.35 -25.07
C VAL A 106 15.60 -14.21 -25.87
N ASP A 107 16.60 -15.05 -25.61
CA ASP A 107 18.01 -14.73 -25.84
C ASP A 107 18.77 -15.70 -26.77
N LYS A 108 18.14 -16.25 -27.83
CA LYS A 108 18.89 -17.07 -28.82
C LYS A 108 18.54 -16.87 -30.30
N THR A 109 17.80 -15.84 -30.66
CA THR A 109 17.53 -15.51 -32.10
C THR A 109 17.94 -14.09 -32.47
N ILE A 110 18.52 -13.36 -31.53
CA ILE A 110 19.33 -12.18 -31.78
C ILE A 110 20.74 -12.73 -31.61
N ASP A 111 21.47 -12.97 -32.72
CA ASP A 111 22.88 -13.44 -32.80
C ASP A 111 23.11 -14.66 -33.74
N ALA A 112 22.16 -14.99 -34.64
CA ALA A 112 22.41 -15.88 -35.78
C ALA A 112 21.75 -15.38 -37.07
#